data_AF-A0A372FSN8-F1
#
_entry.id   AF-A0A372FSN8-F1
#
_cell.length_a   1.000
_cell.length_b   1.000
_cell.length_c   1.000
_cell.angle_alpha   90.00
_cell.angle_beta   90.00
_cell.angle_gamma   90.00
#
_symmetry.space_group_name_H-M   'P 1'
#
loop_
_entity.id
_entity.type
_entity.pdbx_description
1 polymer ?
#
loop_
_entity_poly.entity_id
_entity_poly.type
_entity_poly.pdbx_seq_one_letter_code
_entity_poly.pdbx_strand_id
1 'polypeptide(L)'
;MTSAADRLRSRITARMELTDERLDRRLALFTPVDDAVGDLVSAIGREFAQGFNDTLRTYDPAVVSARVDAMEDDYLAPFYVEGAAMALAAGGTLYPGRARTAHRSLLTTLPGHRYLIFAGWGWWYAVRPFATRAMRRSPLWRQDGLFTGLGIDGMAFATCFLTATPPRFDAPCPFPEPEYETLWLQGYGRALWFVAGGRPEVFRDQRERLAPRSRPELYAGLGLATAFAGMRRMRCVPEAPSEQEAERRAFFQGLAFGLTARREASPRSFQRFLDHLDAPSAGWVTTVTDRCLQPPERDTSLDGGYVSWQRRLRDELPLPGRSA
;
A
#
# COMPACT_ATOMS: atom_id res chain seq x y z
N MET A 1 -37.41 -17.45 2.78
CA MET A 1 -37.24 -17.35 1.30
C MET A 1 -36.31 -16.19 1.01
N THR A 2 -35.12 -16.41 0.44
CA THR A 2 -34.19 -15.33 0.08
C THR A 2 -34.81 -14.43 -0.99
N SER A 3 -34.67 -13.11 -0.88
CA SER A 3 -35.26 -12.18 -1.85
C SER A 3 -34.56 -12.27 -3.21
N ALA A 4 -35.19 -11.78 -4.28
CA ALA A 4 -34.56 -11.69 -5.59
C ALA A 4 -33.31 -10.78 -5.56
N ALA A 5 -33.34 -9.73 -4.74
CA ALA A 5 -32.19 -8.85 -4.50
C ALA A 5 -31.04 -9.58 -3.81
N ASP A 6 -31.31 -10.46 -2.83
CA ASP A 6 -30.27 -11.23 -2.16
C ASP A 6 -29.65 -12.28 -3.08
N ARG A 7 -30.44 -12.90 -3.97
CA ARG A 7 -29.90 -13.81 -5.00
C ARG A 7 -29.01 -13.08 -6.00
N LEU A 8 -29.41 -11.89 -6.46
CA LEU A 8 -28.59 -11.07 -7.35
C LEU A 8 -27.28 -10.65 -6.66
N ARG A 9 -27.37 -10.19 -5.41
CA ARG A 9 -26.22 -9.82 -4.60
C ARG A 9 -25.24 -10.98 -4.45
N SER A 10 -25.73 -12.16 -4.05
CA SER A 10 -24.93 -13.38 -3.92
C SER A 10 -24.19 -13.74 -5.21
N ARG A 11 -24.86 -13.64 -6.37
CA ARG A 11 -24.23 -13.90 -7.68
C ARG A 11 -23.12 -12.89 -8.02
N ILE A 12 -23.32 -11.61 -7.72
CA ILE A 12 -22.31 -10.58 -7.97
C ILE A 12 -21.12 -10.78 -7.02
N THR A 13 -21.38 -11.02 -5.74
CA THR A 13 -20.35 -11.34 -4.72
C THR A 13 -19.49 -12.53 -5.16
N ALA A 14 -20.10 -13.64 -5.58
CA ALA A 14 -19.36 -14.82 -6.05
C ALA A 14 -18.50 -14.55 -7.29
N ARG A 15 -18.92 -13.63 -8.18
CA ARG A 15 -18.12 -13.27 -9.36
C ARG A 15 -16.89 -12.44 -9.00
N MET A 16 -17.02 -11.59 -7.99
CA MET A 16 -15.98 -10.67 -7.51
C MET A 16 -14.99 -11.34 -6.57
N GLU A 17 -15.33 -12.50 -6.00
CA GLU A 17 -14.49 -13.24 -5.07
C GLU A 17 -13.06 -13.45 -5.60
N LEU A 18 -12.09 -13.17 -4.74
CA LEU A 18 -10.67 -13.40 -4.98
C LEU A 18 -10.33 -14.80 -4.48
N THR A 19 -10.32 -15.78 -5.39
CA THR A 19 -10.03 -17.18 -5.05
C THR A 19 -8.54 -17.45 -5.01
N ASP A 20 -8.14 -18.50 -4.28
CA ASP A 20 -6.76 -18.97 -4.24
C ASP A 20 -6.24 -19.28 -5.65
N GLU A 21 -7.04 -19.89 -6.53
CA GLU A 21 -6.58 -20.19 -7.90
C GLU A 21 -6.37 -18.93 -8.75
N ARG A 22 -7.08 -17.83 -8.46
CA ARG A 22 -6.83 -16.53 -9.13
C ARG A 22 -5.53 -15.92 -8.62
N LEU A 23 -5.29 -15.97 -7.31
CA LEU A 23 -4.07 -15.47 -6.70
C LEU A 23 -2.85 -16.28 -7.16
N ASP A 24 -2.91 -17.60 -7.08
CA ASP A 24 -1.81 -18.51 -7.45
C ASP A 24 -1.43 -18.32 -8.92
N ARG A 25 -2.42 -18.21 -9.83
CA ARG A 25 -2.15 -17.89 -11.25
C ARG A 25 -1.47 -16.53 -11.43
N ARG A 26 -1.81 -15.54 -10.61
CA ARG A 26 -1.17 -14.23 -10.69
C ARG A 26 0.28 -14.30 -10.21
N LEU A 27 0.51 -14.95 -9.07
CA LEU A 27 1.84 -15.06 -8.45
C LEU A 27 2.79 -15.95 -9.27
N ALA A 28 2.27 -16.98 -9.95
CA ALA A 28 3.04 -17.86 -10.83
C ALA A 28 3.72 -17.15 -12.02
N LEU A 29 3.32 -15.90 -12.32
CA LEU A 29 3.98 -15.09 -13.33
C LEU A 29 5.31 -14.51 -12.86
N PHE A 30 5.59 -14.52 -11.56
CA PHE A 30 6.80 -13.94 -10.98
C PHE A 30 7.69 -15.03 -10.42
N THR A 31 9.00 -14.79 -10.48
CA THR A 31 10.00 -15.72 -9.94
C THR A 31 10.69 -15.04 -8.77
N PRO A 32 10.33 -15.37 -7.52
CA PRO A 32 11.02 -14.84 -6.36
C PRO A 32 12.47 -15.32 -6.32
N VAL A 33 13.34 -14.56 -5.65
CA VAL A 33 14.76 -14.87 -5.47
C VAL A 33 14.97 -16.09 -4.57
N ASP A 34 14.05 -16.31 -3.63
CA ASP A 34 14.02 -17.46 -2.73
C ASP A 34 12.57 -17.82 -2.33
N ASP A 35 12.39 -19.05 -1.83
CA ASP A 35 11.08 -19.57 -1.40
C ASP A 35 10.46 -18.69 -0.32
N ALA A 36 11.26 -18.20 0.62
CA ALA A 36 10.75 -17.39 1.71
C ALA A 36 10.21 -16.01 1.24
N VAL A 37 10.66 -15.48 0.08
CA VAL A 37 10.06 -14.28 -0.54
C VAL A 37 8.75 -14.67 -1.20
N GLY A 38 8.72 -15.81 -1.89
CA GLY A 38 7.51 -16.37 -2.48
C GLY A 38 6.41 -16.62 -1.44
N ASP A 39 6.76 -17.23 -0.32
CA ASP A 39 5.87 -17.53 0.81
C ASP A 39 5.31 -16.26 1.44
N LEU A 40 6.17 -15.26 1.65
CA LEU A 40 5.75 -13.97 2.21
C LEU A 40 4.77 -13.24 1.29
N VAL A 41 5.08 -13.15 -0.01
CA VAL A 41 4.19 -12.52 -0.99
C VAL A 41 2.86 -13.28 -1.09
N SER A 42 2.91 -14.61 -1.06
CA SER A 42 1.72 -15.46 -1.07
C SER A 42 0.86 -15.25 0.17
N ALA A 43 1.45 -15.22 1.36
CA ALA A 43 0.75 -14.96 2.62
C ALA A 43 0.07 -13.58 2.61
N ILE A 44 0.78 -12.54 2.15
CA ILE A 44 0.22 -11.19 1.99
C ILE A 44 -0.97 -11.20 1.04
N GLY A 45 -0.83 -11.84 -0.13
CA GLY A 45 -1.89 -11.92 -1.13
C GLY A 45 -3.14 -12.65 -0.63
N ARG A 46 -2.96 -13.76 0.10
CA ARG A 46 -4.06 -14.53 0.70
C ARG A 46 -4.78 -13.72 1.77
N GLU A 47 -4.04 -13.04 2.64
CA GLU A 47 -4.64 -12.20 3.69
C GLU A 47 -5.45 -11.03 3.09
N PHE A 48 -4.90 -10.37 2.07
CA PHE A 48 -5.62 -9.33 1.32
C PHE A 48 -6.90 -9.89 0.69
N ALA A 49 -6.82 -11.03 0.01
CA ALA A 49 -7.98 -11.69 -0.61
C ALA A 49 -9.04 -12.07 0.42
N GLN A 50 -8.62 -12.58 1.59
CA GLN A 50 -9.52 -12.90 2.69
C GLN A 50 -10.26 -11.66 3.19
N GLY A 51 -9.54 -10.57 3.48
CA GLY A 51 -10.13 -9.30 3.92
C GLY A 51 -11.14 -8.73 2.93
N PHE A 52 -10.82 -8.81 1.63
CA PHE A 52 -11.75 -8.44 0.57
C PHE A 52 -13.01 -9.32 0.57
N ASN A 53 -12.85 -10.65 0.55
CA ASN A 53 -13.97 -11.58 0.44
C ASN A 53 -14.90 -11.54 1.66
N ASP A 54 -14.34 -11.51 2.87
CA ASP A 54 -15.10 -11.45 4.11
C ASP A 54 -15.91 -10.16 4.20
N THR A 55 -15.30 -9.03 3.84
CA THR A 55 -15.96 -7.72 3.84
C THR A 55 -17.00 -7.60 2.73
N LEU A 56 -16.78 -8.22 1.57
CA LEU A 56 -17.77 -8.24 0.49
C LEU A 56 -19.05 -9.01 0.89
N ARG A 57 -18.89 -10.04 1.73
CA ARG A 57 -19.99 -10.84 2.29
C ARG A 57 -20.75 -10.11 3.40
N THR A 58 -20.05 -9.52 4.36
CA THR A 58 -20.66 -8.95 5.57
C THR A 58 -21.01 -7.48 5.42
N TYR A 59 -20.17 -6.73 4.70
CA TYR A 59 -20.25 -5.29 4.50
C TYR A 59 -20.38 -4.50 5.80
N ASP A 60 -19.62 -4.91 6.81
CA ASP A 60 -19.66 -4.35 8.16
C ASP A 60 -18.24 -4.11 8.71
N PRO A 61 -17.82 -2.84 8.89
CA PRO A 61 -16.54 -2.50 9.49
C PRO A 61 -16.31 -3.08 10.89
N ALA A 62 -17.37 -3.33 11.67
CA ALA A 62 -17.24 -3.93 13.00
C ALA A 62 -16.74 -5.39 12.92
N VAL A 63 -17.17 -6.13 11.89
CA VAL A 63 -16.67 -7.50 11.64
C VAL A 63 -15.20 -7.48 11.24
N VAL A 64 -14.77 -6.47 10.47
CA VAL A 64 -13.35 -6.29 10.10
C VAL A 64 -12.52 -6.05 11.36
N SER A 65 -12.96 -5.17 12.25
CA SER A 65 -12.28 -4.91 13.53
C SER A 65 -12.17 -6.16 14.40
N ALA A 66 -13.28 -6.86 14.61
CA ALA A 66 -13.30 -8.07 15.44
C ALA A 66 -12.36 -9.16 14.89
N ARG A 67 -12.24 -9.26 13.55
CA ARG A 67 -11.28 -10.18 12.92
C ARG A 67 -9.84 -9.76 13.19
N VAL A 68 -9.50 -8.48 13.04
CA VAL A 68 -8.16 -7.94 13.33
C VAL A 68 -7.78 -8.15 14.79
N ASP A 69 -8.69 -7.87 15.73
CA ASP A 69 -8.47 -8.05 17.17
C ASP A 69 -8.22 -9.52 17.54
N ALA A 70 -8.81 -10.45 16.79
CA ALA A 70 -8.64 -11.89 16.98
C ALA A 70 -7.35 -12.45 16.37
N MET A 71 -6.57 -11.67 15.62
CA MET A 71 -5.31 -12.16 15.03
C MET A 71 -4.20 -12.24 16.09
N GLU A 72 -3.63 -13.43 16.26
CA GLU A 72 -2.50 -13.65 17.18
C GLU A 72 -1.27 -12.84 16.77
N ASP A 73 -0.98 -12.82 15.47
CA ASP A 73 0.10 -12.05 14.85
C ASP A 73 -0.48 -10.86 14.08
N ASP A 74 -0.14 -9.64 14.51
CA ASP A 74 -0.61 -8.41 13.86
C ASP A 74 0.18 -8.06 12.60
N TYR A 75 1.17 -8.87 12.20
CA TYR A 75 1.95 -8.62 10.99
C TYR A 75 1.11 -8.62 9.71
N LEU A 76 0.15 -9.55 9.60
CA LEU A 76 -0.66 -9.72 8.39
C LEU A 76 -1.95 -8.87 8.43
N ALA A 77 -2.41 -8.48 9.63
CA ALA A 77 -3.64 -7.71 9.82
C ALA A 77 -3.78 -6.47 8.90
N PRO A 78 -2.72 -5.69 8.63
CA PRO A 78 -2.84 -4.53 7.74
C PRO A 78 -3.26 -4.88 6.31
N PHE A 79 -2.87 -6.05 5.80
CA PHE A 79 -3.23 -6.50 4.45
C PHE A 79 -4.69 -6.97 4.41
N TYR A 80 -5.18 -7.61 5.47
CA TYR A 80 -6.60 -7.91 5.64
C TYR A 80 -7.43 -6.62 5.57
N VAL A 81 -7.00 -5.57 6.29
CA VAL A 81 -7.69 -4.28 6.30
C VAL A 81 -7.63 -3.56 4.94
N GLU A 82 -6.52 -3.67 4.21
CA GLU A 82 -6.40 -3.13 2.85
C GLU A 82 -7.42 -3.78 1.88
N GLY A 83 -7.54 -5.12 1.94
CA GLY A 83 -8.53 -5.87 1.16
C GLY A 83 -9.97 -5.50 1.56
N ALA A 84 -10.24 -5.38 2.85
CA ALA A 84 -11.53 -4.93 3.37
C ALA A 84 -11.89 -3.52 2.85
N ALA A 85 -10.93 -2.61 2.86
CA ALA A 85 -11.11 -1.26 2.35
C ALA A 85 -11.45 -1.24 0.84
N MET A 86 -10.82 -2.11 0.04
CA MET A 86 -11.17 -2.31 -1.37
C MET A 86 -12.62 -2.81 -1.53
N ALA A 87 -13.05 -3.77 -0.72
CA ALA A 87 -14.41 -4.31 -0.78
C ALA A 87 -15.48 -3.26 -0.43
N LEU A 88 -15.23 -2.40 0.58
CA LEU A 88 -16.10 -1.28 0.90
C LEU A 88 -16.20 -0.27 -0.26
N ALA A 89 -15.09 -0.01 -0.96
CA ALA A 89 -15.09 0.87 -2.12
C ALA A 89 -15.92 0.29 -3.28
N ALA A 90 -15.89 -1.04 -3.41
CA ALA A 90 -16.65 -1.76 -4.41
C ALA A 90 -18.15 -1.83 -4.11
N GLY A 91 -18.54 -1.91 -2.84
CA GLY A 91 -19.91 -2.19 -2.44
C GLY A 91 -20.90 -1.05 -2.62
N GLY A 92 -20.53 0.10 -3.18
CA GLY A 92 -21.48 1.10 -3.68
C GLY A 92 -22.53 0.51 -4.64
N THR A 93 -22.19 -0.56 -5.37
CA THR A 93 -23.11 -1.29 -6.25
C THR A 93 -23.96 -2.35 -5.54
N LEU A 94 -23.48 -2.91 -4.41
CA LEU A 94 -24.11 -4.01 -3.69
C LEU A 94 -24.95 -3.54 -2.48
N TYR A 95 -24.56 -2.41 -1.90
CA TYR A 95 -25.06 -1.84 -0.64
C TYR A 95 -25.12 -0.31 -0.69
N PRO A 96 -25.89 0.31 -1.62
CA PRO A 96 -25.83 1.75 -1.90
C PRO A 96 -26.15 2.66 -0.70
N GLY A 97 -26.94 2.20 0.27
CA GLY A 97 -27.21 2.93 1.52
C GLY A 97 -26.02 2.94 2.48
N ARG A 98 -25.43 1.77 2.73
CA ARG A 98 -24.32 1.59 3.68
C ARG A 98 -22.98 2.09 3.14
N ALA A 99 -22.79 2.02 1.82
CA ALA A 99 -21.54 2.40 1.17
C ALA A 99 -21.12 3.86 1.42
N ARG A 100 -22.08 4.76 1.68
CA ARG A 100 -21.78 6.18 1.92
C ARG A 100 -21.00 6.41 3.21
N THR A 101 -21.17 5.57 4.22
CA THR A 101 -20.59 5.75 5.56
C THR A 101 -19.58 4.66 5.91
N ALA A 102 -19.59 3.52 5.23
CA ALA A 102 -18.75 2.36 5.57
C ALA A 102 -17.25 2.70 5.66
N HIS A 103 -16.75 3.54 4.74
CA HIS A 103 -15.36 3.99 4.75
C HIS A 103 -14.97 4.84 5.95
N ARG A 104 -15.83 5.79 6.33
CA ARG A 104 -15.61 6.63 7.52
C ARG A 104 -15.70 5.79 8.79
N SER A 105 -16.65 4.86 8.81
CA SER A 105 -16.79 3.90 9.90
C SER A 105 -15.52 3.04 10.05
N LEU A 106 -14.96 2.52 8.95
CA LEU A 106 -13.72 1.77 8.99
C LEU A 106 -12.52 2.61 9.48
N LEU A 107 -12.38 3.85 9.01
CA LEU A 107 -11.36 4.78 9.51
C LEU A 107 -11.51 5.08 11.00
N THR A 108 -12.74 5.18 11.50
CA THR A 108 -13.04 5.43 12.91
C THR A 108 -12.76 4.19 13.77
N THR A 109 -13.07 3.01 13.24
CA THR A 109 -12.94 1.73 13.97
C THR A 109 -11.49 1.25 14.01
N LEU A 110 -10.72 1.48 12.93
CA LEU A 110 -9.32 1.05 12.80
C LEU A 110 -8.41 2.24 12.46
N PRO A 111 -8.25 3.23 13.35
CA PRO A 111 -7.50 4.46 13.06
C PRO A 111 -6.02 4.20 12.74
N GLY A 112 -5.40 3.21 13.40
CA GLY A 112 -4.01 2.79 13.11
C GLY A 112 -3.81 2.23 11.70
N HIS A 113 -4.89 1.87 11.01
CA HIS A 113 -4.86 1.33 9.65
C HIS A 113 -5.14 2.37 8.56
N ARG A 114 -5.20 3.67 8.89
CA ARG A 114 -5.56 4.74 7.94
C ARG A 114 -4.80 4.66 6.61
N TYR A 115 -3.50 4.39 6.64
CA TYR A 115 -2.66 4.30 5.44
C TYR A 115 -3.14 3.19 4.49
N LEU A 116 -3.49 2.03 5.04
CA LEU A 116 -3.95 0.85 4.29
C LEU A 116 -5.38 1.02 3.83
N ILE A 117 -6.21 1.72 4.61
CA ILE A 117 -7.57 2.04 4.21
C ILE A 117 -7.54 2.92 2.96
N PHE A 118 -6.76 4.01 2.93
CA PHE A 118 -6.64 4.84 1.73
C PHE A 118 -6.00 4.10 0.54
N ALA A 119 -4.96 3.30 0.76
CA ALA A 119 -4.34 2.48 -0.29
C ALA A 119 -5.31 1.46 -0.89
N GLY A 120 -6.07 0.75 -0.05
CA GLY A 120 -7.09 -0.21 -0.46
C GLY A 120 -8.22 0.41 -1.27
N TRP A 121 -8.54 1.69 -1.07
CA TRP A 121 -9.50 2.39 -1.93
C TRP A 121 -8.95 2.57 -3.35
N GLY A 122 -7.65 2.81 -3.48
CA GLY A 122 -6.94 2.89 -4.76
C GLY A 122 -7.10 1.64 -5.62
N TRP A 123 -7.00 0.45 -4.99
CA TRP A 123 -7.18 -0.84 -5.65
C TRP A 123 -8.49 -0.95 -6.41
N TRP A 124 -9.59 -0.45 -5.84
CA TRP A 124 -10.88 -0.50 -6.50
C TRP A 124 -10.90 0.28 -7.81
N TYR A 125 -10.21 1.42 -7.88
CA TYR A 125 -10.16 2.21 -9.12
C TYR A 125 -9.31 1.54 -10.19
N ALA A 126 -8.26 0.80 -9.82
CA ALA A 126 -7.43 0.06 -10.77
C ALA A 126 -8.21 -0.98 -11.59
N VAL A 127 -9.26 -1.57 -10.99
CA VAL A 127 -10.11 -2.58 -11.65
C VAL A 127 -11.39 -2.00 -12.28
N ARG A 128 -11.55 -0.67 -12.28
CA ARG A 128 -12.76 0.01 -12.78
C ARG A 128 -12.58 0.56 -14.20
N PRO A 129 -13.60 0.45 -15.07
CA PRO A 129 -13.57 1.17 -16.34
C PRO A 129 -13.58 2.69 -16.08
N PHE A 130 -12.86 3.44 -16.93
CA PHE A 130 -12.71 4.89 -16.80
C PHE A 130 -12.19 5.30 -15.41
N ALA A 131 -11.19 4.58 -14.89
CA ALA A 131 -10.69 4.68 -13.53
C ALA A 131 -10.46 6.11 -13.04
N THR A 132 -9.77 6.95 -13.82
CA THR A 132 -9.50 8.36 -13.48
C THR A 132 -10.78 9.17 -13.29
N ARG A 133 -11.74 8.97 -14.20
CA ARG A 133 -13.07 9.60 -14.17
C ARG A 133 -13.92 9.08 -13.00
N ALA A 134 -13.78 7.82 -12.63
CA ALA A 134 -14.44 7.21 -11.48
C ALA A 134 -13.87 7.74 -10.15
N MET A 135 -12.55 7.84 -10.04
CA MET A 135 -11.85 8.36 -8.86
C MET A 135 -12.24 9.80 -8.57
N ARG A 136 -12.14 10.72 -9.56
CA ARG A 136 -12.50 12.14 -9.39
C ARG A 136 -13.95 12.40 -8.99
N ARG A 137 -14.87 11.49 -9.35
CA ARG A 137 -16.29 11.59 -8.97
C ARG A 137 -16.60 10.95 -7.63
N SER A 138 -15.65 10.24 -7.04
CA SER A 138 -15.90 9.52 -5.80
C SER A 138 -16.02 10.49 -4.62
N PRO A 139 -17.07 10.35 -3.79
CA PRO A 139 -17.13 11.04 -2.50
C PRO A 139 -15.94 10.72 -1.58
N LEU A 140 -15.30 9.57 -1.80
CA LEU A 140 -14.09 9.14 -1.08
C LEU A 140 -12.87 9.95 -1.48
N TRP A 141 -12.80 10.37 -2.75
CA TRP A 141 -11.74 11.24 -3.27
C TRP A 141 -11.88 12.67 -2.76
N ARG A 142 -13.11 13.12 -2.51
CA ARG A 142 -13.41 14.44 -1.95
C ARG A 142 -13.34 14.48 -0.42
N GLN A 143 -12.77 13.45 0.22
CA GLN A 143 -12.41 13.56 1.62
C GLN A 143 -11.14 14.43 1.65
N ASP A 144 -11.30 15.70 2.03
CA ASP A 144 -10.20 16.67 2.14
C ASP A 144 -9.26 16.25 3.26
N GLY A 145 -8.30 15.38 2.92
CA GLY A 145 -7.37 14.80 3.86
C GLY A 145 -6.02 14.59 3.20
N LEU A 146 -4.97 14.89 3.95
CA LEU A 146 -3.57 14.72 3.54
C LEU A 146 -3.29 13.33 2.93
N PHE A 147 -4.00 12.28 3.36
CA PHE A 147 -3.76 10.90 2.93
C PHE A 147 -4.52 10.48 1.67
N THR A 148 -5.34 11.35 1.07
CA THR A 148 -6.07 11.03 -0.17
C THR A 148 -5.13 10.67 -1.33
N GLY A 149 -3.91 11.22 -1.35
CA GLY A 149 -2.85 10.84 -2.29
C GLY A 149 -2.48 9.34 -2.27
N LEU A 150 -2.67 8.66 -1.12
CA LEU A 150 -2.46 7.20 -1.02
C LEU A 150 -3.44 6.40 -1.88
N GLY A 151 -4.58 6.98 -2.26
CA GLY A 151 -5.50 6.36 -3.22
C GLY A 151 -4.90 6.27 -4.63
N ILE A 152 -4.12 7.28 -5.06
CA ILE A 152 -3.40 7.24 -6.35
C ILE A 152 -2.25 6.25 -6.28
N ASP A 153 -1.47 6.31 -5.20
CA ASP A 153 -0.38 5.36 -4.95
C ASP A 153 -0.89 3.91 -4.93
N GLY A 154 -1.97 3.62 -4.19
CA GLY A 154 -2.62 2.31 -4.17
C GLY A 154 -3.20 1.89 -5.51
N MET A 155 -3.76 2.83 -6.29
CA MET A 155 -4.23 2.56 -7.65
C MET A 155 -3.07 2.20 -8.59
N ALA A 156 -1.95 2.91 -8.50
CA ALA A 156 -0.76 2.64 -9.30
C ALA A 156 -0.12 1.29 -8.93
N PHE A 157 -0.04 0.99 -7.64
CA PHE A 157 0.36 -0.31 -7.13
C PHE A 157 -0.49 -1.42 -7.76
N ALA A 158 -1.81 -1.32 -7.62
CA ALA A 158 -2.73 -2.35 -8.11
C ALA A 158 -2.68 -2.47 -9.62
N THR A 159 -2.58 -1.35 -10.35
CA THR A 159 -2.45 -1.35 -11.81
C THR A 159 -1.21 -2.12 -12.23
N CYS A 160 -0.03 -1.76 -11.71
CA CYS A 160 1.21 -2.48 -12.01
C CYS A 160 1.11 -3.95 -11.58
N PHE A 161 0.67 -4.21 -10.35
CA PHE A 161 0.56 -5.57 -9.83
C PHE A 161 -0.41 -6.43 -10.61
N LEU A 162 -1.43 -5.88 -11.29
CA LEU A 162 -2.39 -6.68 -12.07
C LEU A 162 -2.02 -6.80 -13.56
N THR A 163 -1.32 -5.81 -14.12
CA THR A 163 -0.99 -5.79 -15.56
C THR A 163 0.44 -6.22 -15.87
N ALA A 164 1.34 -6.29 -14.88
CA ALA A 164 2.72 -6.71 -15.08
C ALA A 164 2.82 -8.07 -15.78
N THR A 165 3.65 -8.14 -16.82
CA THR A 165 3.97 -9.34 -17.60
C THR A 165 5.47 -9.36 -17.87
N PRO A 166 6.27 -10.17 -17.15
CA PRO A 166 7.71 -10.16 -17.31
C PRO A 166 8.16 -10.32 -18.78
N PRO A 167 9.20 -9.60 -19.23
CA PRO A 167 10.02 -8.67 -18.45
C PRO A 167 9.47 -7.23 -18.39
N ARG A 168 8.25 -6.97 -18.88
CA ARG A 168 7.66 -5.62 -18.93
C ARG A 168 6.71 -5.38 -17.77
N PHE A 169 7.04 -4.39 -16.96
CA PHE A 169 6.25 -4.01 -15.78
C PHE A 169 5.68 -2.59 -15.91
N ASP A 170 5.74 -2.01 -17.12
CA ASP A 170 5.35 -0.63 -17.39
C ASP A 170 3.89 -0.37 -16.96
N ALA A 171 3.72 0.63 -16.10
CA ALA A 171 2.41 1.14 -15.68
C ALA A 171 2.35 2.64 -16.00
N PRO A 172 1.86 3.05 -17.18
CA PRO A 172 1.81 4.46 -17.53
C PRO A 172 0.81 5.20 -16.62
N CYS A 173 1.21 6.39 -16.15
CA CYS A 173 0.33 7.24 -15.35
C CYS A 173 -0.84 7.73 -16.21
N PRO A 174 -2.10 7.49 -15.82
CA PRO A 174 -3.26 7.95 -16.57
C PRO A 174 -3.65 9.39 -16.22
N PHE A 175 -2.90 10.05 -15.35
CA PHE A 175 -3.15 11.41 -14.87
C PHE A 175 -2.16 12.41 -15.48
N PRO A 176 -2.65 13.57 -15.95
CA PRO A 176 -1.78 14.63 -16.46
C PRO A 176 -1.08 15.45 -15.36
N GLU A 177 -1.56 15.40 -14.10
CA GLU A 177 -1.01 16.20 -13.01
C GLU A 177 0.36 15.67 -12.52
N PRO A 178 1.40 16.51 -12.42
CA PRO A 178 2.74 16.08 -11.97
C PRO A 178 2.79 15.47 -10.56
N GLU A 179 1.95 15.96 -9.65
CA GLU A 179 1.83 15.45 -8.28
C GLU A 179 1.25 14.03 -8.29
N TYR A 180 0.30 13.77 -9.18
CA TYR A 180 -0.30 12.46 -9.34
C TYR A 180 0.68 11.50 -10.03
N GLU A 181 1.48 11.98 -11.00
CA GLU A 181 2.59 11.22 -11.57
C GLU A 181 3.61 10.82 -10.49
N THR A 182 3.93 11.73 -9.57
CA THR A 182 4.80 11.44 -8.42
C THR A 182 4.25 10.27 -7.59
N LEU A 183 2.98 10.36 -7.17
CA LEU A 183 2.32 9.30 -6.39
C LEU A 183 2.18 8.00 -7.17
N TRP A 184 1.96 8.09 -8.47
CA TRP A 184 1.88 6.95 -9.35
C TRP A 184 3.20 6.18 -9.42
N LEU A 185 4.32 6.90 -9.53
CA LEU A 185 5.66 6.30 -9.53
C LEU A 185 6.02 5.67 -8.18
N GLN A 186 5.56 6.23 -7.06
CA GLN A 186 5.71 5.62 -5.75
C GLN A 186 4.92 4.30 -5.65
N GLY A 187 3.66 4.30 -6.08
CA GLY A 187 2.86 3.07 -6.13
C GLY A 187 3.46 2.02 -7.08
N TYR A 188 4.03 2.46 -8.20
CA TYR A 188 4.77 1.59 -9.12
C TYR A 188 6.01 0.99 -8.44
N GLY A 189 6.82 1.80 -7.75
CA GLY A 189 7.99 1.33 -7.00
C GLY A 189 7.63 0.32 -5.90
N ARG A 190 6.50 0.53 -5.21
CA ARG A 190 5.95 -0.45 -4.27
C ARG A 190 5.62 -1.76 -4.97
N ALA A 191 4.95 -1.72 -6.12
CA ALA A 191 4.58 -2.92 -6.87
C ALA A 191 5.80 -3.70 -7.36
N LEU A 192 6.87 -3.00 -7.76
CA LEU A 192 8.14 -3.62 -8.15
C LEU A 192 8.73 -4.51 -7.05
N TRP A 193 8.57 -4.16 -5.76
CA TRP A 193 9.01 -5.05 -4.67
C TRP A 193 8.35 -6.44 -4.75
N PHE A 194 7.06 -6.49 -5.10
CA PHE A 194 6.29 -7.75 -5.23
C PHE A 194 6.62 -8.49 -6.53
N VAL A 195 6.56 -7.79 -7.67
CA VAL A 195 6.68 -8.43 -8.99
C VAL A 195 8.12 -8.74 -9.39
N ALA A 196 9.11 -8.03 -8.82
CA ALA A 196 10.52 -8.38 -8.96
C ALA A 196 10.94 -9.52 -8.03
N GLY A 197 10.19 -9.80 -6.96
CA GLY A 197 10.45 -10.90 -6.04
C GLY A 197 11.87 -10.88 -5.45
N GLY A 198 12.42 -9.71 -5.14
CA GLY A 198 13.78 -9.57 -4.61
C GLY A 198 14.91 -9.59 -5.64
N ARG A 199 14.59 -9.52 -6.94
CA ARG A 199 15.59 -9.51 -8.04
C ARG A 199 15.99 -8.08 -8.44
N PRO A 200 17.17 -7.59 -8.02
CA PRO A 200 17.55 -6.19 -8.24
C PRO A 200 17.74 -5.82 -9.71
N GLU A 201 18.03 -6.78 -10.59
CA GLU A 201 18.09 -6.58 -12.04
C GLU A 201 16.74 -6.16 -12.63
N VAL A 202 15.63 -6.68 -12.13
CA VAL A 202 14.29 -6.32 -12.62
C VAL A 202 13.98 -4.87 -12.26
N PHE A 203 14.26 -4.46 -11.02
CA PHE A 203 14.09 -3.08 -10.59
C PHE A 203 14.98 -2.11 -11.39
N ARG A 204 16.25 -2.48 -11.62
CA ARG A 204 17.19 -1.68 -12.43
C ARG A 204 16.71 -1.48 -13.87
N ASP A 205 16.17 -2.51 -14.53
CA ASP A 205 15.60 -2.36 -15.88
C ASP A 205 14.45 -1.35 -15.90
N GLN A 206 13.55 -1.41 -14.93
CA GLN A 206 12.42 -0.47 -14.85
C GLN A 206 12.88 0.96 -14.54
N ARG A 207 13.88 1.11 -13.66
CA ARG A 207 14.50 2.40 -13.35
C ARG A 207 15.10 3.05 -14.59
N GLU A 208 15.81 2.30 -15.44
CA GLU A 208 16.51 2.88 -16.60
C GLU A 208 15.54 3.42 -17.67
N ARG A 209 14.29 2.97 -17.67
CA ARG A 209 13.23 3.48 -18.56
C ARG A 209 12.67 4.83 -18.12
N LEU A 210 12.92 5.24 -16.89
CA LEU A 210 12.45 6.50 -16.35
C LEU A 210 13.46 7.63 -16.60
N ALA A 211 12.93 8.83 -16.87
CA ALA A 211 13.71 10.04 -16.87
C ALA A 211 14.42 10.21 -15.51
N PRO A 212 15.67 10.69 -15.46
CA PRO A 212 16.43 10.81 -14.21
C PRO A 212 15.68 11.52 -13.07
N ARG A 213 14.91 12.56 -13.40
CA ARG A 213 14.08 13.32 -12.43
C ARG A 213 12.98 12.50 -11.75
N SER A 214 12.53 11.42 -12.39
CA SER A 214 11.41 10.57 -11.95
C SER A 214 11.87 9.35 -11.13
N ARG A 215 13.15 8.97 -11.27
CA ARG A 215 13.72 7.79 -10.60
C ARG A 215 13.60 7.85 -9.07
N PRO A 216 13.81 9.00 -8.38
CA PRO A 216 13.66 9.05 -6.92
C PRO A 216 12.29 8.58 -6.42
N GLU A 217 11.21 8.88 -7.13
CA GLU A 217 9.86 8.47 -6.70
C GLU A 217 9.66 6.95 -6.76
N LEU A 218 10.31 6.29 -7.72
CA LEU A 218 10.36 4.82 -7.79
C LEU A 218 11.06 4.22 -6.56
N TYR A 219 12.16 4.83 -6.12
CA TYR A 219 12.89 4.40 -4.92
C TYR A 219 12.11 4.68 -3.63
N ALA A 220 11.35 5.77 -3.55
CA ALA A 220 10.46 6.01 -2.43
C ALA A 220 9.40 4.90 -2.30
N GLY A 221 8.83 4.47 -3.43
CA GLY A 221 7.95 3.30 -3.47
C GLY A 221 8.62 2.01 -2.99
N LEU A 222 9.83 1.73 -3.50
CA LEU A 222 10.60 0.55 -3.13
C LEU A 222 10.94 0.54 -1.63
N GLY A 223 11.38 1.67 -1.08
CA GLY A 223 11.68 1.81 0.34
C GLY A 223 10.46 1.58 1.21
N LEU A 224 9.30 2.13 0.82
CA LEU A 224 8.03 1.91 1.51
C LEU A 224 7.66 0.43 1.54
N ALA A 225 7.70 -0.27 0.41
CA ALA A 225 7.39 -1.71 0.37
C ALA A 225 8.44 -2.54 1.12
N THR A 226 9.73 -2.16 1.06
CA THR A 226 10.81 -2.84 1.79
C THR A 226 10.54 -2.81 3.30
N ALA A 227 10.19 -1.65 3.84
CA ALA A 227 9.78 -1.54 5.24
C ALA A 227 8.44 -2.23 5.48
N PHE A 228 7.39 -1.86 4.76
CA PHE A 228 6.05 -2.29 5.09
C PHE A 228 5.85 -3.79 4.84
N ALA A 229 6.11 -4.27 3.63
CA ALA A 229 5.92 -5.68 3.29
C ALA A 229 7.12 -6.57 3.67
N GLY A 230 8.31 -6.00 3.81
CA GLY A 230 9.55 -6.74 4.08
C GLY A 230 10.04 -6.75 5.54
N MET A 231 9.48 -5.94 6.46
CA MET A 231 9.98 -5.78 7.85
C MET A 231 10.30 -7.10 8.55
N ARG A 232 9.46 -8.14 8.38
CA ARG A 232 9.65 -9.45 9.05
C ARG A 232 10.98 -10.13 8.70
N ARG A 233 11.53 -9.80 7.52
CA ARG A 233 12.80 -10.34 7.03
C ARG A 233 13.99 -9.42 7.31
N MET A 234 13.73 -8.16 7.64
CA MET A 234 14.80 -7.22 7.98
C MET A 234 15.45 -7.66 9.30
N ARG A 235 16.79 -7.58 9.33
CA ARG A 235 17.62 -7.79 10.53
C ARG A 235 18.42 -6.54 10.90
N CYS A 236 18.48 -5.59 9.97
CA CYS A 236 19.08 -4.28 10.10
C CYS A 236 18.26 -3.29 9.25
N VAL A 237 18.58 -2.00 9.35
CA VAL A 237 18.10 -1.00 8.39
C VAL A 237 18.79 -1.29 7.04
N PRO A 238 18.03 -1.55 5.96
CA PRO A 238 18.63 -1.90 4.67
C PRO A 238 19.35 -0.71 4.06
N GLU A 239 20.41 -0.99 3.32
CA GLU A 239 21.04 0.00 2.47
C GLU A 239 20.12 0.39 1.31
N ALA A 240 20.21 1.65 0.88
CA ALA A 240 19.51 2.08 -0.32
C ALA A 240 20.19 1.46 -1.57
N PRO A 241 19.43 0.84 -2.49
CA PRO A 241 19.99 0.16 -3.66
C PRO A 241 20.36 1.15 -4.79
N SER A 242 21.01 2.27 -4.44
CA SER A 242 21.50 3.29 -5.37
C SER A 242 22.67 4.07 -4.77
N GLU A 243 23.60 4.49 -5.63
CA GLU A 243 24.66 5.44 -5.29
C GLU A 243 24.23 6.91 -5.43
N GLN A 244 23.11 7.18 -6.09
CA GLN A 244 22.66 8.55 -6.33
C GLN A 244 21.94 9.10 -5.10
N GLU A 245 22.45 10.19 -4.55
CA GLU A 245 21.94 10.79 -3.30
C GLU A 245 20.42 11.03 -3.31
N ALA A 246 19.87 11.54 -4.42
CA ALA A 246 18.44 11.79 -4.55
C ALA A 246 17.60 10.50 -4.47
N GLU A 247 18.07 9.41 -5.09
CA GLU A 247 17.42 8.10 -5.04
C GLU A 247 17.57 7.46 -3.65
N ARG A 248 18.75 7.60 -3.03
CA ARG A 248 19.03 7.13 -1.66
C ARG A 248 18.10 7.80 -0.64
N ARG A 249 18.02 9.12 -0.67
CA ARG A 249 17.13 9.90 0.21
C ARG A 249 15.67 9.52 0.01
N ALA A 250 15.24 9.35 -1.23
CA ALA A 250 13.89 8.92 -1.52
C ALA A 250 13.61 7.51 -1.00
N PHE A 251 14.54 6.56 -1.14
CA PHE A 251 14.42 5.23 -0.54
C PHE A 251 14.24 5.29 0.98
N PHE A 252 15.09 6.02 1.70
CA PHE A 252 15.00 6.12 3.16
C PHE A 252 13.76 6.87 3.65
N GLN A 253 13.32 7.88 2.90
CA GLN A 253 12.05 8.52 3.13
C GLN A 253 10.91 7.50 3.00
N GLY A 254 10.86 6.73 1.91
CA GLY A 254 9.90 5.64 1.74
C GLY A 254 9.95 4.62 2.87
N LEU A 255 11.15 4.18 3.26
CA LEU A 255 11.38 3.27 4.37
C LEU A 255 10.78 3.82 5.68
N ALA A 256 11.00 5.10 5.98
CA ALA A 256 10.42 5.76 7.15
C ALA A 256 8.88 5.78 7.12
N PHE A 257 8.27 6.05 5.97
CA PHE A 257 6.81 5.97 5.79
C PHE A 257 6.28 4.54 6.00
N GLY A 258 6.95 3.53 5.43
CA GLY A 258 6.57 2.12 5.61
C GLY A 258 6.67 1.66 7.07
N LEU A 259 7.74 2.06 7.77
CA LEU A 259 7.94 1.79 9.20
C LEU A 259 6.89 2.52 10.06
N THR A 260 6.52 3.75 9.68
CA THR A 260 5.47 4.51 10.36
C THR A 260 4.11 3.85 10.21
N ALA A 261 3.76 3.40 9.00
CA ALA A 261 2.54 2.63 8.78
C ALA A 261 2.56 1.31 9.58
N ARG A 262 3.72 0.67 9.74
CA ARG A 262 3.88 -0.53 10.59
C ARG A 262 3.69 -0.25 12.07
N ARG A 263 4.24 0.85 12.58
CA ARG A 263 4.08 1.28 13.97
C ARG A 263 2.61 1.50 14.33
N GLU A 264 1.85 2.12 13.42
CA GLU A 264 0.43 2.42 13.64
C GLU A 264 -0.46 1.17 13.47
N ALA A 265 -0.22 0.35 12.45
CA ALA A 265 -1.13 -0.73 12.06
C ALA A 265 -0.78 -2.09 12.70
N SER A 266 0.47 -2.30 13.10
CA SER A 266 0.97 -3.58 13.65
C SER A 266 1.99 -3.33 14.77
N PRO A 267 1.59 -2.68 15.88
CA PRO A 267 2.51 -2.21 16.91
C PRO A 267 3.30 -3.34 17.60
N ARG A 268 2.73 -4.55 17.73
CA ARG A 268 3.44 -5.69 18.36
C ARG A 268 4.55 -6.19 17.46
N SER A 269 4.26 -6.38 16.16
CA SER A 269 5.28 -6.74 15.17
C SER A 269 6.35 -5.67 15.00
N PHE A 270 5.96 -4.39 15.04
CA PHE A 270 6.89 -3.27 14.97
C PHE A 270 7.83 -3.24 16.19
N GLN A 271 7.29 -3.43 17.41
CA GLN A 271 8.11 -3.49 18.62
C GLN A 271 9.10 -4.65 18.56
N ARG A 272 8.64 -5.85 18.16
CA ARG A 272 9.55 -7.00 17.95
C ARG A 272 10.66 -6.66 16.96
N PHE A 273 10.36 -5.98 15.85
CA PHE A 273 11.41 -5.55 14.91
C PHE A 273 12.43 -4.62 15.59
N LEU A 274 11.98 -3.61 16.35
CA LEU A 274 12.86 -2.72 17.10
C LEU A 274 13.77 -3.47 18.08
N ASP A 275 13.22 -4.44 18.82
CA ASP A 275 13.96 -5.21 19.82
C ASP A 275 15.11 -6.06 19.22
N HIS A 276 15.06 -6.34 17.90
CA HIS A 276 16.12 -7.08 17.19
C HIS A 276 17.20 -6.19 16.58
N LEU A 277 17.01 -4.87 16.56
CA LEU A 277 17.98 -3.93 15.98
C LEU A 277 19.07 -3.57 16.99
N ASP A 278 20.24 -3.19 16.48
CA ASP A 278 21.23 -2.49 17.29
C ASP A 278 20.71 -1.11 17.74
N ALA A 279 21.29 -0.57 18.82
CA ALA A 279 20.84 0.69 19.41
C ALA A 279 20.87 1.88 18.42
N PRO A 280 21.90 2.06 17.56
CA PRO A 280 21.89 3.10 16.54
C PRO A 280 20.74 2.96 15.54
N SER A 281 20.48 1.75 15.03
CA SER A 281 19.41 1.46 14.08
C SER A 281 18.04 1.68 14.71
N ALA A 282 17.82 1.18 15.93
CA ALA A 282 16.58 1.39 16.68
C ALA A 282 16.33 2.88 16.95
N GLY A 283 17.38 3.64 17.29
CA GLY A 283 17.32 5.09 17.45
C GLY A 283 16.94 5.82 16.16
N TRP A 284 17.51 5.40 15.02
CA TRP A 284 17.15 5.95 13.72
C TRP A 284 15.68 5.66 13.38
N VAL A 285 15.22 4.41 13.50
CA VAL A 285 13.82 4.02 13.23
C VAL A 285 12.85 4.81 14.09
N THR A 286 13.14 4.97 15.38
CA THR A 286 12.31 5.76 16.30
C THR A 286 12.22 7.21 15.83
N THR A 287 13.36 7.84 15.55
CA THR A 287 13.45 9.24 15.11
C THR A 287 12.65 9.49 13.83
N VAL A 288 12.83 8.65 12.81
CA VAL A 288 12.16 8.87 11.51
C VAL A 288 10.66 8.60 11.59
N THR A 289 10.24 7.61 12.38
CA THR A 289 8.80 7.33 12.55
C THR A 289 8.10 8.40 13.37
N ASP A 290 8.71 8.92 14.44
CA ASP A 290 8.17 10.06 15.20
C ASP A 290 7.97 11.28 14.30
N ARG A 291 8.93 11.56 13.40
CA ARG A 291 8.82 12.68 12.46
C ARG A 291 7.67 12.49 11.46
N CYS A 292 7.49 11.27 10.93
CA CYS A 292 6.40 10.94 10.01
C CYS A 292 5.01 10.92 10.69
N LEU A 293 4.93 10.82 12.02
CA LEU A 293 3.68 10.91 12.77
C LEU A 293 3.20 12.34 13.04
N GLN A 294 3.97 13.35 12.61
CA GLN A 294 3.62 14.77 12.73
C GLN A 294 3.27 15.37 11.35
N PRO A 295 2.11 15.00 10.76
CA PRO A 295 1.66 15.61 9.52
C PRO A 295 1.37 17.11 9.72
N PRO A 296 1.49 17.95 8.67
CA PRO A 296 1.16 19.37 8.77
C PRO A 296 -0.31 19.59 9.15
N GLU A 297 -0.58 20.58 10.02
CA GLU A 297 -1.93 20.89 10.55
C GLU A 297 -2.92 21.39 9.49
N ARG A 298 -2.44 21.98 8.40
CA ARG A 298 -3.26 22.43 7.27
C ARG A 298 -2.72 21.85 5.97
N ASP A 299 -3.58 21.12 5.28
CA ASP A 299 -3.40 20.80 3.87
C ASP A 299 -3.93 21.98 3.05
N THR A 300 -3.04 22.71 2.38
CA THR A 300 -3.42 23.86 1.54
C THR A 300 -3.63 23.48 0.07
N SER A 301 -3.62 22.20 -0.31
CA SER A 301 -3.88 21.81 -1.69
C SER A 301 -4.51 20.43 -1.82
N LEU A 302 -5.66 20.36 -2.50
CA LEU A 302 -6.36 19.12 -2.85
C LEU A 302 -5.47 18.07 -3.54
N ASP A 303 -4.37 18.51 -4.19
CA ASP A 303 -3.60 17.66 -5.10
C ASP A 303 -2.08 17.62 -4.80
N GLY A 304 -1.57 18.40 -3.84
CA GLY A 304 -0.11 18.58 -3.65
C GLY A 304 0.40 18.57 -2.20
N GLY A 305 -0.47 18.56 -1.19
CA GLY A 305 -0.07 18.72 0.21
C GLY A 305 0.73 17.52 0.71
N TYR A 306 0.27 16.33 0.36
CA TYR A 306 0.94 15.06 0.65
C TYR A 306 2.32 14.97 0.00
N VAL A 307 2.40 15.25 -1.31
CA VAL A 307 3.67 15.22 -2.07
C VAL A 307 4.65 16.27 -1.53
N SER A 308 4.15 17.46 -1.19
CA SER A 308 5.00 18.52 -0.61
C SER A 308 5.52 18.14 0.77
N TRP A 309 4.66 17.54 1.61
CA TRP A 309 5.06 17.02 2.92
C TRP A 309 6.11 15.91 2.79
N GLN A 310 5.88 14.95 1.89
CA GLN A 310 6.82 13.92 1.54
C GLN A 310 8.19 14.50 1.16
N ARG A 311 8.23 15.46 0.21
CA ARG A 311 9.49 16.08 -0.24
C ARG A 311 10.22 16.79 0.90
N ARG A 312 9.52 17.53 1.76
CA ARG A 312 10.15 18.13 2.96
C ARG A 312 10.79 17.09 3.86
N LEU A 313 10.07 16.00 4.17
CA LEU A 313 10.63 14.91 4.96
C LEU A 313 11.85 14.25 4.30
N ARG A 314 11.87 14.14 2.97
CA ARG A 314 13.04 13.59 2.24
C ARG A 314 14.32 14.39 2.49
N ASP A 315 14.20 15.70 2.65
CA ASP A 315 15.33 16.60 2.88
C ASP A 315 15.72 16.65 4.36
N GLU A 316 14.73 16.60 5.25
CA GLU A 316 14.89 16.71 6.72
C GLU A 316 15.33 15.42 7.40
N LEU A 317 14.92 14.25 6.89
CA LEU A 317 15.16 12.98 7.57
C LEU A 317 16.67 12.67 7.61
N PRO A 318 17.21 12.27 8.77
CA PRO A 318 18.59 11.81 8.84
C PRO A 318 18.74 10.53 8.00
N LEU A 319 19.86 10.41 7.29
CA LEU A 319 20.24 9.12 6.71
C LEU A 319 20.77 8.22 7.83
N PRO A 320 20.53 6.90 7.77
CA PRO A 320 21.14 6.00 8.74
C PRO A 320 22.66 6.10 8.62
N GLY A 321 23.35 6.01 9.76
CA GLY A 321 24.79 5.86 9.76
C GLY A 321 25.16 4.63 8.94
N ARG A 322 26.23 4.70 8.13
CA ARG A 322 26.75 3.51 7.46
C ARG A 322 27.14 2.53 8.54
N SER A 323 26.52 1.35 8.57
CA SER A 323 27.00 0.26 9.41
C SER A 323 28.44 -0.03 9.01
N ALA A 324 29.33 -0.04 10.01
CA ALA A 324 30.74 -0.39 9.82
C ALA A 324 30.88 -1.88 9.48
#